data_AF-A0A518H916-F1
#
_entry.id   AF-A0A518H916-F1
#
_cell.length_a   1.000
_cell.length_b   1.000
_cell.length_c   1.000
_cell.angle_alpha   90.00
_cell.angle_beta   90.00
_cell.angle_gamma   90.00
#
_symmetry.space_group_name_H-M   'P 1'
#
loop_
_entity.id
_entity.type
_entity.pdbx_description
1 polymer ?
#
loop_
_entity_poly.entity_id
_entity_poly.type
_entity_poly.pdbx_seq_one_letter_code
_entity_poly.pdbx_strand_id
1 'polypeptide(L)'
;MQQGESPTVIARILGVCRTSLYRWLGMAKDSPEALAARPHPGPTPRPSDERLRELEDLLPRGARAHGWPNDPRSAQRVAEVIRRRFGVTYHVEHARKLIRRRLNRAGQRPQRRAKQRNEEGIAR
;
A
#
# COMPACT_ATOMS: atom_id res chain seq x y z
N MET A 1 7.50 -23.04 37.30
CA MET A 1 6.90 -24.06 36.41
C MET A 1 7.88 -25.17 36.07
N GLN A 2 9.01 -24.91 35.38
CA GLN A 2 10.10 -25.91 35.26
C GLN A 2 11.01 -25.95 36.49
N GLN A 3 11.23 -24.79 37.13
CA GLN A 3 11.96 -24.68 38.40
C GLN A 3 11.03 -24.65 39.63
N GLY A 4 9.84 -25.26 39.55
CA GLY A 4 8.91 -25.38 40.69
C GLY A 4 8.06 -24.14 41.03
N GLU A 5 8.29 -22.99 40.40
CA GLU A 5 7.45 -21.80 40.68
C GLU A 5 5.97 -21.99 40.34
N SER A 6 5.09 -21.42 41.18
CA SER A 6 3.64 -21.44 41.01
C SER A 6 3.17 -20.68 39.75
N PRO A 7 2.33 -21.28 38.89
CA PRO A 7 1.77 -20.59 37.72
C PRO A 7 1.01 -19.31 38.07
N THR A 8 0.47 -19.20 39.29
CA THR A 8 -0.21 -17.98 39.76
C THR A 8 0.76 -16.83 39.96
N VAL A 9 1.96 -17.11 40.48
CA VAL A 9 3.01 -16.10 40.70
C VAL A 9 3.56 -15.64 39.34
N ILE A 10 3.84 -16.57 38.45
CA ILE A 10 4.32 -16.27 37.09
C ILE A 10 3.31 -15.42 36.33
N ALA A 11 2.02 -15.78 36.37
CA ALA A 11 0.96 -15.01 35.71
C ALA A 11 0.88 -13.57 36.25
N ARG A 12 1.03 -13.41 37.57
CA ARG A 12 1.07 -12.09 38.22
C ARG A 12 2.28 -11.26 37.78
N ILE A 13 3.48 -11.83 37.75
CA ILE A 13 4.71 -11.15 37.32
C ILE A 13 4.59 -10.70 35.87
N LEU A 14 4.04 -11.55 35.00
CA LEU A 14 3.84 -11.26 33.57
C LEU A 14 2.64 -10.35 33.29
N GLY A 15 1.83 -10.00 34.29
CA GLY A 15 0.63 -9.17 34.11
C GLY A 15 -0.47 -9.83 33.27
N VAL A 16 -0.51 -11.17 33.23
CA VAL A 16 -1.50 -11.93 32.45
C VAL A 16 -2.36 -12.81 33.35
N CYS A 17 -3.53 -13.21 32.86
CA CYS A 17 -4.32 -14.24 33.51
C CYS A 17 -3.71 -15.64 33.30
N ARG A 18 -3.99 -16.57 34.22
CA ARG A 18 -3.50 -17.95 34.16
C ARG A 18 -3.90 -18.68 32.88
N THR A 19 -5.07 -18.37 32.31
CA THR A 19 -5.54 -18.97 31.06
C THR A 19 -4.67 -18.56 29.87
N SER A 20 -4.28 -17.29 29.79
CA SER A 20 -3.32 -16.81 28.79
C SER A 20 -1.94 -17.45 28.96
N LEU A 21 -1.46 -17.59 30.21
CA LEU A 21 -0.20 -18.28 30.51
C LEU A 21 -0.22 -19.73 30.00
N TYR A 22 -1.27 -20.50 30.28
CA TYR A 22 -1.38 -21.88 29.78
C TYR A 22 -1.53 -21.94 28.26
N ARG A 23 -2.24 -20.99 27.64
CA ARG A 23 -2.35 -20.91 26.19
C ARG A 23 -0.98 -20.71 25.54
N TRP A 24 -0.18 -19.78 26.07
CA TRP A 24 1.18 -19.53 25.60
C TRP A 24 2.10 -20.74 25.80
N LEU A 25 2.00 -21.43 26.93
CA LEU A 25 2.76 -22.66 27.17
C LEU A 25 2.38 -23.77 26.19
N GLY A 26 1.10 -23.87 25.81
CA GLY A 26 0.65 -24.78 24.75
C GLY A 26 1.29 -24.43 23.40
N MET A 27 1.21 -23.17 23.00
CA MET A 27 1.81 -22.69 21.74
C MET A 27 3.33 -22.90 21.69
N ALA A 28 4.02 -22.68 22.82
CA ALA A 28 5.48 -22.84 22.90
C ALA A 28 5.95 -24.30 22.76
N LYS A 29 5.06 -25.29 22.99
CA LYS A 29 5.40 -26.71 22.79
C LYS A 29 5.58 -27.06 21.33
N ASP A 30 4.79 -26.43 20.46
CA ASP A 30 4.82 -26.71 19.01
C ASP A 30 6.02 -26.03 18.36
N SER A 31 6.29 -24.77 18.72
CA SER A 31 7.50 -24.06 18.30
C SER A 31 7.69 -22.77 19.12
N PRO A 32 8.94 -22.39 19.47
CA PRO A 32 9.23 -21.10 20.11
C PRO A 32 8.72 -19.89 19.30
N GLU A 33 8.72 -20.01 17.97
CA GLU A 33 8.27 -18.98 17.03
C GLU A 33 6.74 -18.79 17.04
N ALA A 34 5.98 -19.73 17.61
CA ALA A 34 4.52 -19.59 17.73
C ALA A 34 4.11 -18.41 18.65
N LEU A 35 4.98 -18.01 19.59
CA LEU A 35 4.76 -16.85 20.46
C LEU A 35 5.22 -15.53 19.82
N ALA A 36 5.90 -15.58 18.68
CA ALA A 36 6.37 -14.37 18.01
C ALA A 36 5.17 -13.49 17.64
N ALA A 37 5.26 -12.20 18.01
CA ALA A 37 4.25 -11.22 17.63
C ALA A 37 4.14 -11.17 16.10
N ARG A 38 2.96 -11.50 15.56
CA ARG A 38 2.65 -11.34 14.15
C ARG A 38 1.85 -10.05 13.98
N PRO A 39 2.44 -8.99 13.41
CA PRO A 39 1.69 -7.78 13.09
C PRO A 39 0.49 -8.16 12.23
N HIS A 40 -0.70 -7.68 12.58
CA HIS A 40 -1.86 -7.89 11.73
C HIS A 40 -1.57 -7.25 10.36
N PRO A 41 -1.70 -7.98 9.23
CA PRO A 41 -1.27 -7.52 7.91
C PRO A 41 -2.05 -6.28 7.40
N GLY A 42 -3.07 -5.86 8.13
CA GLY A 42 -3.95 -4.76 7.75
C GLY A 42 -4.89 -5.15 6.62
N PRO A 43 -5.82 -4.25 6.25
CA PRO A 43 -6.75 -4.50 5.15
C PRO A 43 -6.01 -4.65 3.82
N THR A 44 -6.43 -5.62 3.01
CA THR A 44 -5.87 -5.87 1.68
C THR A 44 -5.97 -4.59 0.83
N PRO A 45 -4.85 -4.06 0.30
CA PRO A 45 -4.90 -2.84 -0.50
C PRO A 45 -5.79 -3.05 -1.74
N ARG A 46 -6.79 -2.20 -1.89
CA ARG A 46 -7.44 -1.98 -3.18
C ARG A 46 -6.78 -0.73 -3.79
N PRO A 47 -6.33 -0.75 -5.05
CA PRO A 47 -6.21 -1.88 -6.00
C PRO A 47 -5.03 -2.81 -5.65
N SER A 48 -5.06 -4.06 -6.13
CA SER A 48 -3.90 -4.97 -6.08
C SER A 48 -2.74 -4.44 -6.92
N ASP A 49 -1.53 -4.90 -6.65
CA ASP A 49 -0.31 -4.44 -7.35
C ASP A 49 -0.36 -4.71 -8.86
N GLU A 50 -1.02 -5.79 -9.30
CA GLU A 50 -1.27 -6.08 -10.72
C GLU A 50 -2.16 -5.02 -11.38
N ARG A 51 -3.26 -4.64 -10.70
CA ARG A 51 -4.17 -3.59 -11.18
C ARG A 51 -3.50 -2.22 -11.20
N LEU A 52 -2.54 -1.98 -10.31
CA LEU A 52 -1.72 -0.77 -10.34
C LEU A 52 -0.81 -0.72 -11.57
N ARG A 53 -0.16 -1.82 -11.95
CA ARG A 53 0.65 -1.89 -13.19
C ARG A 53 -0.21 -1.68 -14.44
N GLU A 54 -1.37 -2.33 -14.49
CA GLU A 54 -2.31 -2.13 -15.60
C GLU A 54 -2.76 -0.66 -15.70
N LEU A 55 -2.99 0.00 -14.56
CA LEU A 55 -3.30 1.42 -14.52
C LEU A 55 -2.14 2.30 -15.03
N GLU A 56 -0.89 1.96 -14.71
CA GLU A 56 0.30 2.66 -15.21
C GLU A 56 0.43 2.58 -16.74
N ASP A 57 0.03 1.47 -17.36
CA ASP A 57 0.04 1.30 -18.81
C ASP A 57 -1.13 2.02 -19.51
N LEU A 58 -2.29 2.07 -18.86
CA LEU A 58 -3.51 2.68 -19.42
C LEU A 58 -3.48 4.21 -19.36
N LEU A 59 -2.86 4.80 -18.33
CA LEU A 59 -2.83 6.25 -18.14
C LEU A 59 -2.13 7.03 -19.27
N PRO A 60 -0.98 6.59 -19.81
CA PRO A 60 -0.36 7.24 -20.97
C PRO A 60 -1.20 7.13 -22.26
N ARG A 61 -1.82 5.96 -22.49
CA ARG A 61 -2.58 5.68 -23.73
C ARG A 61 -3.83 6.56 -23.86
N GLY A 62 -4.57 6.74 -22.77
CA GLY A 62 -5.79 7.56 -22.79
C GLY A 62 -5.54 9.08 -22.71
N ALA A 63 -4.31 9.54 -22.40
CA ALA A 63 -4.03 10.97 -22.23
C ALA A 63 -4.14 11.70 -23.56
N ARG A 64 -3.53 11.09 -24.59
CA ARG A 64 -3.53 11.59 -25.96
C ARG A 64 -4.87 11.41 -26.66
N ALA A 65 -5.59 10.33 -26.36
CA ALA A 65 -6.86 10.00 -27.02
C ALA A 65 -8.07 10.84 -26.56
N HIS A 66 -8.03 11.39 -25.34
CA HIS A 66 -9.18 12.08 -24.74
C HIS A 66 -8.94 13.56 -24.44
N GLY A 67 -7.88 14.18 -24.98
CA GLY A 67 -7.70 15.63 -24.95
C GLY A 67 -7.64 16.24 -23.54
N TRP A 68 -7.12 15.51 -22.55
CA TRP A 68 -7.05 16.00 -21.18
C TRP A 68 -6.05 17.15 -21.09
N PRO A 69 -6.47 18.37 -20.71
CA PRO A 69 -5.60 19.55 -20.71
C PRO A 69 -4.58 19.56 -19.56
N ASN A 70 -4.78 18.73 -18.54
CA ASN A 70 -3.90 18.60 -17.37
C ASN A 70 -3.26 17.21 -17.31
N ASP A 71 -2.03 17.18 -16.79
CA ASP A 71 -1.14 16.05 -16.49
C ASP A 71 -1.77 14.64 -16.71
N PRO A 72 -1.15 13.77 -17.54
CA PRO A 72 -1.62 12.40 -17.77
C PRO A 72 -1.93 11.58 -16.50
N ARG A 73 -1.45 12.00 -15.32
CA ARG A 73 -1.70 11.39 -14.01
C ARG A 73 -2.64 12.17 -13.09
N SER A 74 -3.58 12.96 -13.62
CA SER A 74 -4.54 13.70 -12.78
C SER A 74 -5.40 12.76 -11.89
N ALA A 75 -5.66 13.16 -10.64
CA ALA A 75 -6.37 12.32 -9.66
C ALA A 75 -7.81 11.98 -10.08
N GLN A 76 -8.50 12.93 -10.72
CA GLN A 76 -9.84 12.71 -11.27
C GLN A 76 -9.82 11.64 -12.38
N ARG A 77 -8.83 11.70 -13.27
CA ARG A 77 -8.69 10.72 -14.33
C ARG A 77 -8.32 9.34 -13.80
N VAL A 78 -7.45 9.27 -12.81
CA VAL A 78 -7.14 8.00 -12.14
C VAL A 78 -8.39 7.38 -11.51
N ALA A 79 -9.21 8.17 -10.81
CA ALA A 79 -10.47 7.67 -10.26
C ALA A 79 -11.41 7.16 -11.37
N GLU A 80 -11.49 7.88 -12.50
CA GLU A 80 -12.34 7.52 -13.63
C GLU A 80 -11.89 6.23 -14.33
N VAL A 81 -10.59 6.09 -14.59
CA VAL A 81 -10.03 4.88 -15.22
C VAL A 81 -10.24 3.68 -14.29
N ILE A 82 -10.05 3.86 -12.98
CA ILE A 82 -10.28 2.79 -12.01
C ILE A 82 -11.77 2.40 -11.97
N ARG A 83 -12.68 3.37 -12.00
CA ARG A 83 -14.11 3.13 -12.07
C ARG A 83 -14.48 2.32 -13.32
N ARG A 84 -14.01 2.75 -14.50
CA ARG A 84 -14.34 2.11 -15.78
C ARG A 84 -13.71 0.72 -15.94
N ARG A 85 -12.47 0.54 -15.51
CA ARG A 85 -11.70 -0.68 -15.76
C ARG A 85 -11.90 -1.74 -14.67
N PHE A 86 -12.06 -1.30 -13.42
CA PHE A 86 -12.08 -2.19 -12.26
C PHE A 86 -13.42 -2.16 -11.51
N GLY A 87 -14.38 -1.31 -11.90
CA GLY A 87 -15.67 -1.16 -11.22
C GLY A 87 -15.56 -0.57 -9.81
N VAL A 88 -14.41 -0.01 -9.45
CA VAL A 88 -14.15 0.52 -8.11
C VAL A 88 -14.27 2.04 -8.14
N THR A 89 -15.18 2.58 -7.33
CA THR A 89 -15.31 4.03 -7.17
C THR A 89 -14.31 4.53 -6.14
N TYR A 90 -13.42 5.42 -6.56
CA TYR A 90 -12.55 6.18 -5.65
C TYR A 90 -13.00 7.62 -5.54
N HIS A 91 -12.98 8.15 -4.32
CA HIS A 91 -12.97 9.59 -4.13
C HIS A 91 -11.67 10.18 -4.69
N VAL A 92 -11.73 11.40 -5.24
CA VAL A 92 -10.59 12.05 -5.91
C VAL A 92 -9.37 12.16 -4.99
N GLU A 93 -9.57 12.48 -3.70
CA GLU A 93 -8.45 12.52 -2.74
C GLU A 93 -7.85 11.13 -2.46
N HIS A 94 -8.64 10.06 -2.52
CA HIS A 94 -8.12 8.69 -2.42
C HIS A 94 -7.29 8.32 -3.65
N ALA A 95 -7.74 8.71 -4.85
CA ALA A 95 -6.96 8.57 -6.07
C ALA A 95 -5.66 9.40 -6.02
N ARG A 96 -5.69 10.61 -5.46
CA ARG A 96 -4.50 11.45 -5.24
C ARG A 96 -3.50 10.81 -4.27
N LYS A 97 -4.01 10.23 -3.17
CA LYS A 97 -3.20 9.45 -2.22
C LYS A 97 -2.60 8.21 -2.88
N LEU A 98 -3.37 7.53 -3.72
CA LEU A 98 -2.92 6.38 -4.50
C LEU A 98 -1.78 6.75 -5.45
N ILE A 99 -1.93 7.84 -6.21
CA ILE A 99 -0.88 8.37 -7.09
C ILE A 99 0.40 8.66 -6.30
N ARG A 100 0.30 9.45 -5.23
CA ARG A 100 1.46 9.86 -4.42
C ARG A 100 2.20 8.66 -3.79
N ARG A 101 1.47 7.67 -3.29
CA ARG A 101 2.05 6.57 -2.51
C ARG A 101 2.47 5.35 -3.32
N ARG A 102 1.77 5.08 -4.42
CA ARG A 102 1.93 3.84 -5.19
C ARG A 102 2.45 4.09 -6.60
N LEU A 103 1.84 5.00 -7.37
CA LEU A 103 2.17 5.22 -8.78
C LEU A 103 3.40 6.14 -9.00
N ASN A 104 3.72 7.02 -8.05
CA ASN A 104 4.90 7.90 -8.12
C ASN A 104 6.19 7.23 -7.61
N ARG A 105 6.08 6.10 -6.89
CA ARG A 105 7.23 5.36 -6.37
C ARG A 105 7.81 4.36 -7.38
N ALA A 106 6.96 3.82 -8.26
CA ALA A 106 7.38 2.93 -9.36
C ALA A 106 8.13 3.67 -10.49
N GLY A 107 8.08 5.01 -10.52
CA GLY A 107 8.64 5.86 -11.59
C GLY A 107 10.01 6.48 -11.33
N GLN A 108 10.73 6.15 -10.25
CA GLN A 108 12.10 6.66 -10.07
C GLN A 108 13.09 5.91 -10.95
N ARG A 109 13.23 6.37 -12.19
CA ARG A 109 14.51 6.78 -12.79
C ARG A 109 14.21 7.71 -13.96
N PRO A 110 14.35 9.04 -13.80
CA PRO A 110 14.45 9.91 -14.95
C PRO A 110 15.79 9.60 -15.64
N GLN A 111 15.76 8.96 -16.82
CA GLN A 111 16.90 9.11 -17.73
C GLN A 111 16.95 10.58 -18.12
N ARG A 112 17.95 11.29 -17.60
CA ARG A 112 18.30 12.65 -18.03
C ARG A 112 18.37 12.68 -19.55
N ARG A 113 17.39 13.28 -20.20
CA ARG A 113 17.59 13.96 -21.49
C ARG A 113 17.34 15.44 -21.24
N ALA A 114 18.44 16.18 -21.10
CA ALA A 114 18.41 17.61 -21.30
C ALA A 114 17.93 17.86 -22.74
N LYS A 115 16.81 18.56 -22.90
CA LYS A 115 16.44 19.14 -24.18
C LYS A 115 16.39 20.64 -23.96
N GLN A 116 17.38 21.31 -24.54
CA GLN A 116 17.49 22.76 -24.61
C GLN A 116 16.14 23.37 -24.99
N ARG A 117 15.76 24.40 -24.25
CA ARG A 117 14.59 25.23 -24.47
C ARG A 117 14.94 26.17 -25.63
N ASN A 118 14.35 25.93 -26.81
CA ASN A 118 14.28 26.95 -27.86
C ASN A 118 13.01 27.75 -27.61
N GLU A 119 13.17 28.96 -27.08
CA GLU A 119 12.13 30.00 -27.08
C GLU A 119 12.16 30.71 -28.42
N GLU A 120 11.50 30.19 -29.45
CA GLU A 120 11.17 30.98 -30.64
C GLU A 120 9.79 30.57 -31.17
N GLY A 121 8.89 31.56 -31.24
CA GLY A 121 7.68 31.48 -32.07
C GLY A 121 6.34 31.51 -31.33
N ILE A 122 6.06 32.54 -30.52
CA ILE A 122 4.67 33.01 -30.38
C ILE A 122 4.68 34.51 -30.65
N ALA A 123 4.56 34.85 -31.93
CA ALA A 123 4.11 36.16 -32.36
C ALA A 123 2.57 36.16 -32.32
N ARG A 124 2.01 36.95 -31.39
CA ARG A 124 0.91 37.89 -31.67
C ARG A 124 0.66 38.79 -30.48
#